data_AF-A0A9E5I7Y7-F1
#
_entry.id   AF-A0A9E5I7Y7-F1
#
_cell.length_a   1.000
_cell.length_b   1.000
_cell.length_c   1.000
_cell.angle_alpha   90.00
_cell.angle_beta   90.00
_cell.angle_gamma   90.00
#
_symmetry.space_group_name_H-M   'P 1'
#
loop_
_entity.id
_entity.type
_entity.pdbx_description
1 polymer ?
#
loop_
_entity_poly.entity_id
_entity_poly.type
_entity_poly.pdbx_seq_one_letter_code
_entity_poly.pdbx_strand_id
1 'polypeptide(L)' 'DRQASNQKLNEILNLFNKEINWREKPAKVLLPQLEKYDELIRDTIGIRQQDKLPNKQALSIAQCESNHHNISLHF' A
#
# COMPACT_ATOMS: atom_id res chain seq x y z
N ASP A 1 36.74 24.11 19.57
CA ASP A 1 36.24 23.21 18.51
C ASP A 1 35.66 21.87 18.98
N ARG A 2 36.39 21.05 19.75
CA ARG A 2 35.93 19.70 20.15
C ARG A 2 34.60 19.67 20.94
N GLN A 3 34.36 20.64 21.83
CA GLN A 3 33.11 20.73 22.60
C GLN A 3 31.89 21.07 21.74
N ALA A 4 32.03 22.00 20.79
CA ALA A 4 30.96 22.36 19.85
C ALA A 4 30.60 21.18 18.92
N SER A 5 31.59 20.36 18.55
CA SER A 5 31.36 19.14 17.77
C SER A 5 30.57 18.09 18.56
N ASN A 6 30.88 17.89 19.84
CA ASN A 6 30.14 16.98 20.72
C ASN A 6 28.69 17.43 20.99
N GLN A 7 28.45 18.74 21.10
CA GLN A 7 27.08 19.27 21.25
C GLN A 7 26.23 18.99 20.02
N LYS A 8 26.74 19.25 18.82
CA LYS A 8 26.05 18.91 17.57
C LYS A 8 25.77 17.42 17.45
N LEU A 9 26.70 16.57 17.88
CA LEU A 9 26.52 15.11 17.87
C LEU A 9 25.35 14.70 18.79
N ASN A 10 25.26 15.28 19.98
CA ASN A 10 24.14 15.02 20.90
C ASN A 10 22.80 15.53 20.35
N GLU A 11 22.78 16.68 19.68
CA GLU A 11 21.58 17.18 19.00
C GLU A 11 21.11 16.24 17.90
N ILE A 12 22.02 15.76 17.06
CA ILE A 12 21.74 14.79 16.00
C ILE A 12 21.19 13.49 16.59
N LEU A 13 21.81 12.95 17.64
CA LEU A 13 21.35 11.74 18.30
C LEU A 13 19.96 11.91 18.92
N ASN A 14 19.67 13.07 19.50
CA ASN A 14 18.35 13.38 20.05
C ASN A 14 17.29 13.45 18.94
N LEU A 15 17.59 14.08 17.80
CA LEU A 15 16.68 14.13 16.66
C LEU A 15 16.45 12.73 16.06
N PHE A 16 17.52 11.96 15.93
CA PHE A 16 17.45 10.58 15.43
C PHE A 16 16.58 9.69 16.33
N ASN A 17 16.77 9.76 17.65
CA ASN A 17 15.96 9.02 18.60
C ASN A 17 14.49 9.46 18.58
N LYS A 18 14.20 10.75 18.33
CA LYS A 18 12.83 11.24 18.14
C LYS A 18 12.20 10.65 16.87
N GLU A 19 12.92 10.63 15.76
CA GLU A 19 12.46 10.05 14.50
C GLU A 19 12.16 8.55 14.61
N ILE A 20 13.04 7.78 15.26
CA ILE A 20 12.81 6.35 15.50
C ILE A 20 11.54 6.14 16.32
N ASN A 21 11.42 6.82 17.46
CA ASN A 21 10.26 6.69 18.33
C ASN A 21 8.96 7.11 17.64
N TRP A 22 9.01 8.12 16.77
CA TRP A 22 7.88 8.56 15.97
C TRP A 22 7.46 7.51 14.94
N ARG A 23 8.38 6.71 14.38
CA ARG A 23 8.07 5.68 13.37
C ARG A 23 7.65 4.36 13.98
N GLU A 24 8.30 3.93 15.07
CA GLU A 24 8.04 2.63 15.69
C GLU A 24 6.64 2.52 16.32
N LYS A 25 6.15 3.59 16.95
CA LYS A 25 4.86 3.59 17.63
C LYS A 25 3.68 3.42 16.65
N PRO A 26 3.56 4.24 15.59
CA PRO A 26 2.60 4.02 14.51
C PRO A 26 2.73 2.66 13.85
N ALA A 27 3.94 2.19 13.56
CA ALA A 27 4.14 0.90 12.91
C ALA A 27 3.55 -0.26 13.72
N LYS A 28 3.61 -0.22 15.05
CA LYS A 28 3.05 -1.30 15.90
C LYS A 28 1.53 -1.19 16.09
N VAL A 29 0.98 0.02 16.06
CA VAL A 29 -0.44 0.26 16.40
C VAL A 29 -1.31 0.45 15.18
N LEU A 30 -0.87 1.28 14.22
CA LEU A 30 -1.64 1.67 13.05
C LEU A 30 -1.51 0.66 11.90
N LEU A 31 -0.32 0.10 11.68
CA LEU A 31 -0.12 -0.88 10.59
C LEU A 31 -1.12 -2.04 10.62
N PRO A 32 -1.32 -2.78 11.74
CA PRO A 32 -2.29 -3.87 11.74
C PRO A 32 -3.73 -3.41 11.54
N GLN A 33 -4.06 -2.18 11.94
CA GLN A 33 -5.39 -1.61 11.73
C GLN A 33 -5.60 -1.24 10.26
N LEU A 34 -4.58 -0.70 9.60
CA LEU A 34 -4.60 -0.35 8.19
C LEU A 34 -4.62 -1.60 7.31
N GLU A 35 -3.85 -2.63 7.64
CA GLU A 35 -3.89 -3.93 6.95
C GLU A 35 -5.27 -4.58 7.06
N LYS A 36 -5.85 -4.59 8.27
CA LYS A 36 -7.21 -5.10 8.48
C LYS A 36 -8.25 -4.28 7.71
N TYR A 37 -8.10 -2.95 7.69
CA TYR A 37 -8.99 -2.10 6.94
C TYR A 37 -8.89 -2.39 5.44
N ASP A 38 -7.67 -2.47 4.90
CA ASP A 38 -7.40 -2.82 3.51
C ASP A 38 -8.04 -4.17 3.14
N GLU A 39 -7.84 -5.21 3.94
CA GLU A 39 -8.48 -6.52 3.74
C GLU A 39 -10.00 -6.44 3.63
N LEU A 40 -10.65 -5.64 4.49
CA LEU A 40 -12.11 -5.50 4.48
C LEU A 40 -12.63 -4.76 3.25
N ILE A 41 -11.86 -3.80 2.74
CA ILE A 41 -12.31 -2.96 1.61
C ILE A 41 -11.81 -3.43 0.26
N ARG A 42 -10.83 -4.35 0.21
CA ARG A 42 -10.13 -4.77 -1.00
C ARG A 42 -11.05 -5.23 -2.11
N ASP A 43 -12.16 -5.86 -1.80
CA ASP A 43 -13.11 -6.36 -2.82
C ASP A 43 -14.21 -5.34 -3.17
N THR A 44 -14.26 -4.19 -2.50
CA THR A 44 -15.37 -3.23 -2.61
C THR A 44 -14.93 -1.86 -3.13
N ILE A 45 -13.69 -1.44 -2.87
CA ILE A 45 -13.18 -0.14 -3.30
C ILE A 45 -12.39 -0.25 -4.59
N GLY A 46 -12.92 0.38 -5.63
CA GLY A 46 -12.17 0.84 -6.78
C GLY A 46 -11.47 -0.24 -7.59
N ILE A 47 -12.20 -1.24 -8.10
CA ILE A 47 -11.71 -2.30 -9.01
C ILE A 47 -10.74 -1.80 -10.10
N ARG A 48 -10.97 -0.59 -10.63
CA ARG A 48 -10.11 0.03 -11.66
C ARG A 48 -8.78 0.58 -11.14
N GLN A 49 -8.67 0.82 -9.84
CA GLN A 49 -7.47 1.31 -9.16
C GLN A 49 -6.74 0.20 -8.39
N GLN A 50 -7.22 -1.04 -8.45
CA GLN A 50 -6.54 -2.18 -7.85
C GLN A 50 -5.47 -2.71 -8.80
N ASP A 51 -4.28 -2.99 -8.28
CA ASP A 51 -3.18 -3.59 -9.06
C ASP A 51 -3.57 -4.96 -9.64
N LYS A 52 -4.49 -5.68 -8.96
CA LYS A 52 -4.98 -6.99 -9.39
C LYS A 52 -6.47 -7.16 -9.12
N LEU A 53 -7.18 -7.71 -10.10
CA LEU A 53 -8.58 -8.12 -9.96
C LEU A 53 -8.73 -9.29 -8.97
N PRO A 54 -9.75 -9.26 -8.08
CA PRO A 54 -10.11 -10.41 -7.27
C PRO A 54 -10.46 -11.61 -8.14
N ASN A 55 -9.98 -12.81 -7.78
CA ASN A 55 -10.13 -14.02 -8.61
C ASN A 55 -11.58 -14.29 -9.04
N LYS A 56 -12.55 -14.10 -8.13
CA LYS A 56 -13.98 -14.30 -8.43
C LYS A 56 -14.45 -13.38 -9.55
N GLN A 57 -14.02 -12.12 -9.54
CA GLN A 57 -14.41 -11.15 -10.55
C GLN A 57 -13.68 -11.39 -11.87
N ALA A 58 -12.38 -11.72 -11.82
CA ALA A 58 -11.60 -12.10 -12.99
C ALA A 58 -12.23 -13.29 -13.73
N LEU A 59 -12.66 -14.33 -13.00
CA LEU A 59 -13.36 -15.49 -13.58
C LEU A 59 -14.69 -15.10 -14.21
N SER A 60 -15.47 -14.23 -13.57
CA SER A 60 -16.73 -13.73 -14.13
C SER A 60 -16.51 -12.96 -15.42
N ILE A 61 -15.48 -12.11 -15.50
CA ILE A 61 -15.14 -11.36 -16.72
C ILE A 61 -14.66 -12.32 -17.80
N ALA A 62 -13.76 -13.26 -17.47
CA ALA A 62 -13.26 -14.25 -18.41
C ALA A 62 -14.39 -15.09 -19.02
N GLN A 63 -15.41 -15.45 -18.23
CA GLN A 63 -16.59 -16.12 -18.74
C GLN A 63 -17.35 -15.25 -19.76
N CYS A 64 -17.54 -13.96 -19.49
CA CYS A 64 -18.20 -13.04 -20.43
C CYS A 64 -17.41 -12.89 -21.75
N GLU A 65 -16.10 -12.69 -21.64
CA GLU A 65 -15.17 -12.46 -22.78
C GLU A 65 -14.84 -13.73 -23.56
N SER A 66 -15.13 -14.92 -23.03
CA SER A 66 -14.84 -16.20 -23.70
C SER A 66 -15.68 -16.46 -24.95
N ASN A 67 -16.73 -15.66 -25.18
CA ASN A 67 -17.56 -15.80 -26.37
C ASN A 67 -16.82 -15.30 -27.62
N HIS A 68 -16.98 -16.03 -28.73
CA HIS A 68 -16.35 -15.65 -30.00
C HIS A 68 -16.88 -14.30 -30.50
N HIS A 69 -16.01 -13.28 -30.53
CA HIS A 69 -16.31 -12.03 -31.20
C HIS A 69 -16.22 -12.23 -32.72
N ASN A 70 -17.38 -12.19 -33.38
CA ASN A 70 -17.45 -12.31 -34.82
C ASN A 70 -16.94 -11.02 -35.49
N ILE A 71 -15.64 -11.00 -35.83
CA ILE A 71 -14.99 -9.88 -36.54
C ILE A 71 -15.24 -9.89 -38.05
N SER A 72 -15.99 -10.86 -38.59
CA SER A 72 -16.25 -10.98 -40.04
C SER A 72 -17.04 -9.81 -40.64
N LEU A 73 -17.68 -8.99 -39.79
CA LEU A 73 -18.44 -7.81 -40.21
C LEU A 73 -17.61 -6.51 -40.16
N HIS A 74 -16.31 -6.58 -39.84
CA HIS A 74 -15.40 -5.42 -39.73
C HIS A 74 -14.47 -5.27 -40.95
N PHE A 75 -14.74 -5.99 -42.04
CA PHE A 75 -13.99 -5.95 -43.29
C PHE A 75 -14.67 -5.08 -44.35
#